data_AF-A0A1G1IHC2-F1
#
_entry.id   AF-A0A1G1IHC2-F1
#
_cell.length_a   1.000
_cell.length_b   1.000
_cell.length_c   1.000
_cell.angle_alpha   90.00
_cell.angle_beta   90.00
_cell.angle_gamma   90.00
#
_symmetry.space_group_name_H-M   'P 1'
#
loop_
_entity.id
_entity.type
_entity.pdbx_description
1 polymer ?
#
loop_
_entity_poly.entity_id
_entity_poly.type
_entity_poly.pdbx_seq_one_letter_code
_entity_poly.pdbx_strand_id
1 'polypeptide(L)' 'MRRYVGVLAGLAWVLAPALAWAEGAGGGYRGIAQIYYTFITAVLIYGVHDTFHSKNVTIAGAVVIIVVMFGFLLPKG' A
#
# COMPACT_ATOMS: atom_id res chain seq x y z
N MET A 1 2.44 25.20 6.00
CA MET A 1 3.45 24.10 6.06
C MET A 1 3.69 23.57 7.47
N ARG A 2 3.96 24.42 8.50
CA ARG A 2 4.23 23.98 9.89
C ARG A 2 3.21 23.01 10.51
N ARG A 3 1.91 23.19 10.24
CA ARG A 3 0.85 22.28 10.74
C ARG A 3 0.95 20.85 10.20
N TYR A 4 1.35 20.68 8.96
CA TYR A 4 1.47 19.37 8.32
C TYR A 4 2.71 18.63 8.83
N VAL A 5 3.80 19.37 9.09
CA VAL A 5 5.03 18.82 9.68
C VAL A 5 4.76 18.27 11.09
N GLY A 6 3.97 18.98 11.90
CA GLY A 6 3.58 18.50 13.24
C GLY A 6 2.73 17.23 13.20
N VAL A 7 1.79 17.14 12.25
CA VAL A 7 0.97 15.94 12.05
C VAL A 7 1.81 14.75 11.59
N LEU A 8 2.73 14.96 10.64
CA LEU A 8 3.63 13.91 10.15
C LEU A 8 4.60 13.43 11.24
N ALA A 9 5.12 14.35 12.06
CA ALA A 9 5.96 14.01 13.21
C ALA A 9 5.19 13.23 14.29
N GLY A 10 3.93 13.60 14.56
CA GLY A 10 3.06 12.88 15.47
C GLY A 10 2.75 11.46 14.99
N LEU A 11 2.46 11.29 13.69
CA LEU A 11 2.24 9.98 13.07
C LEU A 11 3.50 9.12 13.11
N ALA A 12 4.67 9.68 12.82
CA ALA A 12 5.94 8.97 12.91
C ALA A 12 6.23 8.49 14.34
N TRP A 13 5.92 9.31 15.35
CA TRP A 13 6.14 8.96 16.75
C TRP A 13 5.19 7.87 17.27
N VAL A 14 3.93 7.87 16.80
CA VAL A 14 2.94 6.85 17.17
C VAL A 14 3.23 5.51 16.47
N LEU A 15 3.79 5.53 15.26
CA LEU A 15 4.12 4.32 14.49
C LEU A 15 5.49 3.72 14.85
N ALA A 16 6.39 4.50 15.47
CA ALA A 16 7.75 4.05 15.81
C ALA A 16 7.79 2.83 16.78
N PRO A 17 6.97 2.74 17.84
CA PRO A 17 6.97 1.58 18.72
C PRO A 17 6.49 0.31 18.00
N ALA A 18 5.51 0.43 17.11
CA ALA A 18 5.02 -0.70 16.32
C ALA A 18 6.08 -1.25 15.36
N LEU A 19 6.94 -0.37 14.82
CA LEU A 19 8.05 -0.76 13.96
C LEU A 19 9.19 -1.41 14.74
N ALA A 20 9.56 -0.87 15.91
CA ALA A 20 10.62 -1.42 16.75
C ALA A 20 10.28 -2.80 17.36
N TRP A 21 8.98 -3.08 17.58
CA TRP A 21 8.51 -4.36 18.09
C TRP A 21 8.26 -5.41 17.00
N ALA A 22 8.35 -5.03 15.72
CA ALA A 22 8.21 -5.95 14.58
C ALA A 22 9.48 -6.77 14.30
N GLU A 23 10.63 -6.38 14.84
CA GLU A 23 11.92 -7.06 14.61
C GLU A 23 12.06 -8.38 15.41
N GLY A 24 11.28 -8.58 16.48
CA GLY A 24 11.40 -9.73 17.39
C GLY A 24 10.36 -10.85 17.21
N ALA A 25 9.32 -10.63 16.40
CA ALA A 25 8.34 -11.66 16.08
C ALA A 25 8.67 -12.23 14.71
N GLY A 26 8.84 -13.54 14.58
CA GLY A 26 9.05 -14.25 13.30
C GLY A 26 7.84 -14.18 12.35
N GLY A 27 7.37 -12.98 12.04
CA GLY A 27 6.33 -12.68 11.06
C GLY A 27 6.97 -12.63 9.69
N GLY A 28 6.81 -13.71 8.92
CA GLY A 28 7.42 -13.86 7.60
C GLY A 28 7.20 -12.67 6.67
N TYR A 29 8.03 -12.60 5.62
CA TYR A 29 8.12 -11.59 4.55
C TYR A 29 6.80 -11.00 3.98
N ARG A 30 5.63 -11.49 4.38
CA ARG A 30 4.30 -11.01 4.08
C ARG A 30 4.07 -9.54 4.44
N GLY A 31 4.53 -9.06 5.60
CA GLY A 31 4.34 -7.64 5.98
C GLY A 31 5.05 -6.69 5.02
N ILE A 32 6.30 -7.02 4.69
CA ILE A 32 7.08 -6.29 3.69
C ILE A 32 6.47 -6.45 2.29
N ALA A 33 6.05 -7.67 1.93
CA ALA A 33 5.38 -7.93 0.65
C ALA A 33 4.10 -7.08 0.50
N GLN A 34 3.30 -6.95 1.56
CA GLN A 34 2.08 -6.14 1.53
C GLN A 34 2.37 -4.68 1.20
N ILE A 35 3.47 -4.11 1.71
CA ILE A 35 3.90 -2.75 1.38
C ILE A 35 4.23 -2.65 -0.12
N TYR A 36 5.01 -3.59 -0.65
CA TYR A 36 5.36 -3.61 -2.08
C TYR A 36 4.11 -3.73 -2.97
N TYR A 37 3.23 -4.69 -2.69
CA TYR A 37 2.00 -4.89 -3.45
C TYR A 37 1.06 -3.67 -3.38
N THR A 38 1.07 -2.93 -2.28
CA THR A 38 0.30 -1.67 -2.15
C THR A 38 0.83 -0.59 -3.10
N PHE A 39 2.15 -0.37 -3.12
CA PHE A 39 2.74 0.61 -4.03
C PHE A 39 2.58 0.21 -5.50
N ILE A 40 2.77 -1.07 -5.83
CA ILE A 40 2.57 -1.59 -7.19
C ILE A 40 1.11 -1.37 -7.62
N THR A 41 0.14 -1.71 -6.75
CA THR A 41 -1.29 -1.50 -7.02
C THR A 41 -1.59 -0.03 -7.33
N ALA A 42 -1.06 0.90 -6.52
CA ALA A 42 -1.30 2.33 -6.72
C ALA A 42 -0.76 2.82 -8.07
N VAL A 43 0.46 2.41 -8.44
CA VAL A 43 1.07 2.76 -9.73
C VAL A 43 0.27 2.19 -10.90
N LEU A 44 -0.20 0.95 -10.81
CA LEU A 44 -0.98 0.33 -11.87
C LEU A 44 -2.35 1.00 -12.05
N ILE A 45 -3.05 1.33 -10.95
CA ILE A 45 -4.32 2.05 -11.01
C ILE A 45 -4.12 3.42 -11.66
N TYR A 46 -3.06 4.14 -11.26
CA TYR A 46 -2.70 5.40 -11.88
C TYR A 46 -2.41 5.23 -13.38
N GLY A 47 -1.63 4.22 -13.77
CA GLY A 47 -1.33 3.93 -15.18
C GLY A 47 -2.59 3.63 -16.01
N VAL A 48 -3.57 2.92 -15.45
CA VAL A 48 -4.87 2.70 -16.11
C VAL A 48 -5.61 4.03 -16.30
N HIS A 49 -5.64 4.87 -15.28
CA HIS A 49 -6.27 6.19 -15.38
C HIS A 49 -5.60 7.07 -16.44
N ASP A 50 -4.27 7.12 -16.43
CA ASP A 50 -3.46 7.91 -17.38
C ASP A 50 -3.54 7.39 -18.82
N THR A 51 -3.69 6.08 -19.01
CA THR A 51 -3.81 5.51 -20.36
C THR A 51 -5.20 5.77 -20.96
N PHE A 52 -6.25 5.50 -20.19
CA PHE A 52 -7.62 5.48 -20.74
C PHE A 52 -8.40 6.77 -20.48
N HIS A 53 -7.96 7.64 -19.58
CA HIS A 53 -8.61 8.89 -19.19
C HIS A 53 -10.11 8.76 -18.83
N SER A 54 -10.55 7.53 -18.52
CA SER A 54 -11.95 7.18 -18.28
C SER A 54 -12.11 6.69 -16.85
N LYS A 55 -13.00 7.35 -16.11
CA LYS A 55 -13.32 6.99 -14.72
C LYS A 55 -13.85 5.56 -14.61
N ASN A 56 -14.70 5.14 -15.55
CA ASN A 56 -15.31 3.81 -15.53
C ASN A 56 -14.26 2.70 -15.75
N VAL A 57 -13.35 2.92 -16.70
CA VAL A 57 -12.24 1.98 -16.97
C VAL A 57 -11.27 1.95 -15.80
N THR A 58 -10.99 3.10 -15.17
CA THR A 58 -10.15 3.17 -13.97
C THR A 58 -10.74 2.37 -12.81
N ILE A 59 -12.04 2.50 -12.56
CA ILE A 59 -12.72 1.77 -11.48
C ILE A 59 -12.70 0.26 -11.77
N ALA A 60 -13.06 -0.16 -12.98
CA ALA A 60 -13.02 -1.56 -13.37
C ALA A 60 -11.60 -2.14 -13.27
N GLY A 61 -10.60 -1.41 -13.79
CA GLY A 61 -9.19 -1.76 -13.70
C GLY A 61 -8.71 -1.86 -12.25
N ALA A 62 -9.09 -0.92 -11.39
CA ALA A 62 -8.72 -0.93 -9.98
C ALA A 62 -9.25 -2.16 -9.25
N VAL A 63 -10.49 -2.56 -9.50
CA VAL A 63 -11.06 -3.79 -8.91
C VAL A 63 -10.24 -5.02 -9.33
N VAL A 64 -9.95 -5.15 -10.63
CA VAL A 64 -9.15 -6.27 -11.15
C VAL A 64 -7.75 -6.28 -10.55
N ILE A 65 -7.06 -5.13 -10.54
CA ILE A 65 -5.69 -5.01 -10.01
C ILE A 65 -5.66 -5.39 -8.52
N ILE A 66 -6.59 -4.86 -7.71
CA ILE A 66 -6.64 -5.18 -6.27
C ILE A 66 -6.88 -6.67 -6.05
N VAL A 67 -7.83 -7.27 -6.77
CA VAL A 67 -8.13 -8.71 -6.66
C VAL A 67 -6.92 -9.56 -7.04
N VAL A 68 -6.23 -9.22 -8.13
CA VAL A 68 -5.01 -9.93 -8.56
C VAL A 68 -3.90 -9.78 -7.50
N MET A 69 -3.60 -8.55 -7.09
CA MET A 69 -2.47 -8.27 -6.20
C MET A 69 -2.65 -8.88 -4.81
N PHE A 70 -3.82 -8.71 -4.20
CA PHE A 70 -4.05 -9.12 -2.80
C PHE A 70 -4.76 -10.46 -2.65
N GLY A 71 -5.50 -10.90 -3.68
CA GLY A 71 -6.19 -12.20 -3.66
C GLY A 71 -5.32 -13.36 -4.15
N PHE A 72 -4.50 -13.11 -5.19
CA PHE A 72 -3.73 -14.17 -5.86
C PHE A 72 -2.23 -14.08 -5.62
N LEU A 73 -1.65 -12.88 -5.63
CA LEU A 73 -0.19 -12.71 -5.62
C LEU A 73 0.41 -12.47 -4.23
N LEU A 74 -0.33 -11.86 -3.30
CA LEU A 74 0.16 -11.63 -1.95
C LEU A 74 0.38 -12.98 -1.23
N PRO A 75 1.59 -13.25 -0.70
CA PRO A 75 1.87 -14.50 0.01
C PRO A 75 0.91 -14.70 1.19
N LYS A 76 0.25 -15.86 1.20
CA LYS A 76 -0.57 -16.32 2.33
C LYS A 76 0.39 -16.88 3.37
N GLY A 77 0.77 -16.02 4.30
CA GLY A 77 1.61 -16.37 5.45
C GLY A 77 0.94 -17.39 6.36
#